data_AF-A0A7S2ZMA0-F1
#
_entry.id   AF-A0A7S2ZMA0-F1
#
_cell.length_a   1.000
_cell.length_b   1.000
_cell.length_c   1.000
_cell.angle_alpha   90.00
_cell.angle_beta   90.00
_cell.angle_gamma   90.00
#
_symmetry.space_group_name_H-M   'P 1'
#
loop_
_entity.id
_entity.type
_entity.pdbx_description
1 polymer ?
#
loop_
_entity_poly.entity_id
_entity_poly.type
_entity_poly.pdbx_seq_one_letter_code
_entity_poly.pdbx_strand_id
1 'polypeptide(L)'
;MRLNDDQKTVAAMDLLVPGIGELVGGSQREERLDLLEKRIADAGLEKEDYWWYLDLRKFGTVPHAGYGLGFERLVQFVTGMDNIRDVIPFPRHPGNAEF
;
A
#
# COMPACT_ATOMS: atom_id res chain seq x y z
N MET A 1 -3.89 2.48 -8.01
CA MET A 1 -3.98 3.87 -7.51
C MET A 1 -4.74 4.69 -8.51
N ARG A 2 -5.53 5.69 -8.09
CA ARG A 2 -6.30 6.54 -9.02
C ARG A 2 -5.37 7.28 -9.97
N LEU A 3 -5.62 7.20 -11.28
CA LEU A 3 -4.92 7.99 -12.30
C LEU A 3 -5.36 9.45 -12.19
N ASN A 4 -4.39 10.36 -12.09
CA ASN A 4 -4.65 11.79 -12.07
C ASN A 4 -5.03 12.32 -13.46
N ASP A 5 -5.62 13.51 -13.49
CA ASP A 5 -6.13 14.12 -14.72
C ASP A 5 -5.00 14.46 -15.72
N ASP A 6 -3.76 14.57 -15.24
CA ASP A 6 -2.56 14.74 -16.07
C ASP A 6 -2.18 13.49 -16.88
N GLN A 7 -2.84 12.35 -16.61
CA GLN A 7 -2.55 11.02 -17.16
C GLN A 7 -1.09 10.57 -17.02
N LYS A 8 -0.31 11.20 -16.14
CA LYS A 8 1.12 10.93 -15.91
C LYS A 8 1.37 10.44 -14.50
N THR A 9 0.60 10.94 -13.54
CA THR A 9 0.80 10.65 -12.12
C THR A 9 -0.43 9.97 -11.51
N VAL A 10 -0.29 9.55 -10.26
CA VAL A 10 -1.35 8.92 -9.48
C VAL A 10 -1.53 9.63 -8.17
N ALA A 11 -2.73 9.52 -7.59
CA ALA A 11 -3.04 10.05 -6.27
C ALA A 11 -2.43 9.18 -5.16
N ALA A 12 -1.10 9.13 -5.10
CA ALA A 12 -0.31 8.47 -4.06
C ALA A 12 0.20 9.50 -3.05
N MET A 13 0.50 9.03 -1.84
CA MET A 13 1.14 9.81 -0.79
C MET A 13 2.04 8.93 0.06
N ASP A 14 3.18 9.48 0.47
CA ASP A 14 4.13 8.86 1.37
C ASP A 14 4.44 9.84 2.51
N LEU A 15 4.37 9.36 3.77
CA LEU A 15 4.76 10.11 4.96
C LEU A 15 6.21 9.77 5.32
N LEU A 16 7.10 10.71 5.08
CA LEU A 16 8.51 10.59 5.42
C LEU A 16 8.79 11.20 6.78
N VAL A 17 9.46 10.45 7.66
CA VAL A 17 9.90 10.91 8.98
C VAL A 17 11.43 10.82 9.10
N PRO A 18 12.05 11.63 9.98
CA PRO A 18 13.50 11.61 10.16
C PRO A 18 14.03 10.24 10.61
N GLY A 19 15.24 9.89 10.15
CA GLY A 19 15.93 8.65 10.53
C GLY A 19 15.44 7.42 9.75
N ILE A 20 14.17 7.05 9.92
CA ILE A 20 13.64 5.80 9.33
C ILE A 20 13.13 5.96 7.89
N GLY A 21 12.85 7.17 7.39
CA GLY A 21 12.29 7.38 6.06
C GLY A 21 10.77 7.21 6.03
N GLU A 22 10.24 6.42 5.10
CA GLU A 22 8.78 6.22 4.97
C GLU A 22 8.17 5.49 6.18
N LEU A 23 7.16 6.09 6.81
CA LEU A 23 6.37 5.49 7.89
C LEU A 23 4.98 5.03 7.45
N VAL A 24 4.34 5.83 6.59
CA VAL A 24 2.99 5.58 6.07
C VAL A 24 3.00 5.75 4.56
N GLY A 25 2.44 4.76 3.86
CA GLY A 25 2.20 4.83 2.42
C GLY A 25 0.71 4.69 2.14
N GLY A 26 0.18 5.47 1.20
CA GLY A 26 -1.24 5.43 0.88
C GLY A 26 -1.59 5.96 -0.48
N SER A 27 -2.86 5.78 -0.85
CA SER A 27 -3.35 6.33 -2.12
C SER A 27 -4.87 6.45 -2.10
N GLN A 28 -5.38 7.33 -2.97
CA GLN A 28 -6.73 7.17 -3.47
C GLN A 28 -6.79 5.91 -4.36
N ARG A 29 -7.86 5.14 -4.24
CA ARG A 29 -8.06 3.92 -5.01
C ARG A 29 -8.75 4.28 -6.33
N GLU A 30 -8.43 3.55 -7.39
CA GLU A 30 -9.11 3.77 -8.68
C GLU A 30 -10.54 3.23 -8.56
N GLU A 31 -11.50 4.15 -8.59
CA GLU A 31 -12.93 3.88 -8.49
C GLU A 31 -13.57 3.63 -9.86
N ARG A 32 -12.94 4.06 -10.95
CA ARG A 32 -13.46 3.90 -12.32
C ARG A 32 -13.12 2.51 -12.84
N LEU A 33 -14.16 1.70 -13.12
CA LEU A 33 -14.02 0.29 -13.46
C LEU A 33 -13.17 0.08 -14.72
N ASP A 34 -13.43 0.85 -15.78
CA ASP A 34 -12.73 0.78 -17.06
C ASP A 34 -11.22 1.06 -16.91
N LEU A 35 -10.86 2.08 -16.12
CA LEU A 35 -9.45 2.39 -15.86
C LEU A 35 -8.78 1.34 -14.98
N LEU A 36 -9.50 0.80 -13.99
CA LEU A 36 -8.97 -0.26 -13.14
C LEU A 36 -8.72 -1.55 -13.95
N GLU A 37 -9.65 -1.95 -14.80
CA GLU A 37 -9.49 -3.11 -15.68
C GLU A 37 -8.33 -2.93 -16.65
N LYS A 38 -8.20 -1.74 -17.25
CA LYS A 38 -7.04 -1.40 -18.09
C LYS A 38 -5.73 -1.55 -17.32
N ARG A 39 -5.65 -1.07 -16.08
CA ARG A 39 -4.44 -1.21 -15.25
C ARG A 39 -4.11 -2.65 -14.87
N ILE A 40 -5.11 -3.48 -14.63
CA ILE A 40 -4.91 -4.92 -14.37
C ILE A 40 -4.30 -5.56 -15.62
N ALA A 41 -4.84 -5.27 -16.80
CA ALA A 41 -4.30 -5.77 -18.07
C ALA A 41 -2.88 -5.24 -18.35
N ASP A 42 -2.63 -3.94 -18.17
CA ASP A 42 -1.32 -3.31 -18.37
C ASP A 42 -0.24 -3.88 -17.42
N ALA A 43 -0.65 -4.35 -16.23
CA ALA A 43 0.22 -5.01 -15.26
C ALA A 43 0.43 -6.52 -15.53
N GLY A 44 -0.21 -7.08 -16.56
CA GLY A 44 -0.14 -8.51 -16.87
C GLY A 44 -0.81 -9.41 -15.83
N LEU A 45 -1.85 -8.91 -15.15
CA LEU A 45 -2.60 -9.64 -14.13
C LEU A 45 -3.89 -10.22 -14.70
N GLU A 46 -4.26 -11.42 -14.26
CA GLU A 46 -5.49 -12.08 -14.68
C GLU A 46 -6.71 -11.42 -14.02
N LYS A 47 -7.67 -10.97 -14.82
CA LYS A 47 -8.83 -10.20 -14.35
C LYS A 47 -9.73 -11.02 -13.44
N GLU A 48 -9.83 -12.32 -13.72
CA GLU A 48 -10.67 -13.30 -13.06
C GLU A 48 -10.32 -13.39 -11.57
N ASP A 49 -9.05 -13.26 -11.19
CA ASP A 49 -8.62 -13.30 -9.78
C ASP A 49 -9.15 -12.10 -8.96
N TYR A 50 -9.50 -11.00 -9.64
CA TYR A 50 -9.97 -9.75 -9.04
C TYR A 50 -11.48 -9.55 -9.19
N TRP A 51 -12.25 -10.57 -9.59
CA TRP A 51 -13.68 -10.44 -9.89
C TRP A 51 -14.47 -9.71 -8.78
N TRP A 52 -14.25 -10.11 -7.52
CA TRP A 52 -14.93 -9.54 -6.35
C TRP A 52 -14.47 -8.11 -6.05
N TYR A 53 -13.21 -7.78 -6.36
CA TYR A 53 -12.65 -6.44 -6.16
C TYR A 53 -13.14 -5.45 -7.21
N LEU A 54 -13.38 -5.93 -8.43
CA LEU A 54 -14.00 -5.19 -9.52
C LEU A 54 -15.50 -4.93 -9.25
N ASP A 55 -16.19 -5.86 -8.60
CA ASP A 55 -17.60 -5.68 -8.21
C ASP A 55 -17.80 -4.49 -7.24
N LEU A 56 -16.79 -4.16 -6.43
CA LEU A 56 -16.78 -2.93 -5.60
C LEU A 56 -16.91 -1.64 -6.44
N ARG A 57 -16.64 -1.70 -7.75
CA ARG A 57 -16.79 -0.58 -8.69
C ARG A 57 -18.11 -0.60 -9.46
N LYS A 58 -18.86 -1.71 -9.42
CA LYS A 58 -20.11 -1.88 -10.17
C LYS A 58 -21.34 -1.42 -9.40
N PHE A 59 -21.36 -1.64 -8.08
CA PHE A 59 -22.56 -1.47 -7.27
C PHE A 59 -22.45 -0.25 -6.34
N GLY A 60 -22.60 0.95 -6.90
CA GLY A 60 -22.57 2.20 -6.11
C GLY A 60 -21.16 2.58 -5.66
N THR A 61 -20.21 2.59 -6.59
CA THR A 61 -18.83 2.97 -6.27
C THR A 61 -18.71 4.41 -5.79
N VAL A 62 -17.65 4.68 -5.03
CA VAL A 62 -17.40 5.99 -4.42
C VAL A 62 -15.91 6.35 -4.52
N PRO A 63 -15.56 7.64 -4.54
CA PRO A 63 -14.19 8.06 -4.28
C PRO A 63 -13.77 7.61 -2.88
N HIS A 64 -12.71 6.80 -2.78
CA HIS A 64 -12.22 6.29 -1.50
C HIS A 64 -10.69 6.24 -1.48
N ALA A 65 -10.12 6.47 -0.30
CA ALA A 65 -8.69 6.46 -0.05
C ALA A 65 -8.38 5.69 1.24
N GLY A 66 -7.13 5.26 1.37
CA GLY A 66 -6.64 4.59 2.57
C GLY A 66 -5.12 4.54 2.57
N TYR A 67 -4.57 4.09 3.68
CA TYR A 67 -3.13 4.01 3.90
C TYR A 67 -2.76 2.75 4.68
N GLY A 68 -1.47 2.40 4.66
CA GLY A 68 -0.86 1.38 5.50
C GLY A 68 0.22 2.02 6.37
N LEU A 69 0.34 1.55 7.61
CA LEU A 69 1.37 1.98 8.55
C LEU A 69 2.23 0.78 8.92
N GLY A 70 3.55 0.93 8.80
CA GLY A 70 4.49 -0.10 9.28
C GLY A 70 4.57 -0.03 10.79
N PHE A 71 3.91 -0.97 11.49
CA PHE A 71 3.81 -0.91 12.95
C PHE A 71 5.19 -0.99 13.63
N GLU A 72 6.06 -1.88 13.17
CA GLU A 72 7.43 -2.01 13.69
C GLU A 72 8.25 -0.75 13.42
N ARG A 73 8.05 -0.07 12.28
CA ARG A 73 8.70 1.23 12.00
C ARG A 73 8.21 2.33 12.92
N LEU A 74 6.92 2.33 13.28
CA LEU A 74 6.39 3.24 14.29
C LEU A 74 7.05 2.99 15.65
N VAL A 75 7.11 1.73 16.10
CA VAL A 75 7.76 1.36 17.36
C VAL A 75 9.23 1.78 17.35
N GLN A 76 9.94 1.50 16.25
CA GLN A 76 11.33 1.92 16.03
C GLN A 76 11.49 3.44 16.18
N PHE A 77 10.63 4.22 15.51
CA PHE A 77 10.68 5.67 15.55
C PHE A 77 10.45 6.24 16.95
N VAL A 78 9.47 5.73 17.69
CA VAL A 78 9.13 6.25 19.03
C VAL A 78 10.08 5.78 20.13
N THR A 79 10.71 4.62 19.96
CA THR A 79 11.69 4.08 20.92
C THR A 79 13.12 4.55 20.63
N GLY A 80 13.40 5.02 19.41
CA GLY A 80 14.75 5.43 18.98
C GLY A 80 15.70 4.24 18.73
N MET A 81 15.18 3.02 18.60
CA MET A 81 15.99 1.84 18.30
C MET A 81 16.49 1.87 16.85
N ASP A 82 17.74 1.46 16.63
CA ASP A 82 18.35 1.55 15.30
C ASP A 82 17.95 0.39 14.36
N ASN A 83 17.63 -0.78 14.90
CA ASN A 83 17.34 -1.99 14.13
C ASN A 83 15.88 -2.43 14.30
N ILE A 84 15.18 -2.62 13.18
CA ILE A 84 13.78 -3.08 13.16
C ILE A 84 13.60 -4.47 13.79
N ARG A 85 14.68 -5.26 13.91
CA ARG A 85 14.64 -6.58 14.57
C ARG A 85 14.45 -6.48 16.08
N ASP A 86 14.80 -5.34 16.69
CA ASP A 86 14.77 -5.16 18.14
C ASP A 86 13.43 -4.59 18.63
N VAL A 87 12.49 -4.35 17.72
CA VAL A 87 11.18 -3.74 18.01
C VAL A 87 10.01 -4.70 17.82
N ILE A 88 10.33 -5.98 17.59
CA ILE A 88 9.39 -7.11 17.56
C ILE A 88 10.00 -8.26 18.37
N PRO A 89 9.22 -9.05 19.14
CA PRO A 89 9.78 -10.04 20.05
C PRO A 89 10.68 -11.09 19.37
N PHE A 90 10.23 -11.63 18.24
CA PHE A 90 10.90 -12.71 17.51
C PHE A 90 10.92 -12.37 16.02
N PRO A 91 11.93 -11.60 15.54
CA PRO A 91 11.97 -11.11 14.17
C PRO A 91 12.09 -12.26 13.16
N ARG A 92 11.56 -12.07 11.96
CA ARG A 92 11.67 -13.02 10.84
C ARG A 92 12.36 -12.36 9.67
N HIS A 93 13.39 -13.01 9.14
CA HIS A 93 14.15 -12.52 8.00
C HIS A 93 14.85 -13.68 7.28
N PRO A 94 15.41 -13.49 6.07
CA PRO A 94 16.09 -14.57 5.36
C PRO A 94 17.14 -15.24 6.24
N GLY A 95 17.05 -16.58 6.33
CA GLY A 95 17.93 -17.40 7.16
C GLY A 95 17.62 -17.44 8.66
N ASN A 96 16.55 -16.79 9.15
CA ASN A 96 16.17 -16.82 10.56
C ASN A 96 14.64 -16.95 10.74
N ALA A 97 14.24 -18.02 11.44
CA ALA A 97 12.87 -18.25 11.87
C ALA A 97 12.76 -18.80 13.31
N GLU A 98 13.80 -18.60 14.12
CA GLU A 98 13.87 -19.02 15.53
C GLU A 98 13.22 -17.99 16.45
N PHE A 99 13.09 -18.26 17.74
CA PHE A 99 12.63 -17.26 18.71
C PHE A 99 13.67 -16.14 18.82
#